data_AF-A0A7W0Y1N1-F1
#
_entry.id   AF-A0A7W0Y1N1-F1
#
_cell.length_a   1.000
_cell.length_b   1.000
_cell.length_c   1.000
_cell.angle_alpha   90.00
_cell.angle_beta   90.00
_cell.angle_gamma   90.00
#
_symmetry.space_group_name_H-M   'P 1'
#
loop_
_entity.id
_entity.type
_entity.pdbx_description
1 polymer ?
#
loop_
_entity_poly.entity_id
_entity_poly.type
_entity_poly.pdbx_seq_one_letter_code
_entity_poly.pdbx_strand_id
1 'polypeptide(L)'
;SYEGVGCSISQASTSVMSDLVIGQPVSRGMNLHEEFLALMQSKGEIEPDEDVLEDGIAFAGVAKFPARVKCALLGWSAFKDAVIRAQGIQN
;
A
#
# COMPACT_ATOMS: atom_id res chain seq x y z
N SER A 1 6.06 -13.51 -1.66
CA SER A 1 4.77 -14.08 -1.26
C SER A 1 4.34 -13.46 0.06
N TYR A 2 3.07 -13.60 0.43
CA TYR A 2 2.54 -13.13 1.71
C TYR A 2 1.57 -14.17 2.29
N GLU A 3 1.34 -14.09 3.58
CA GLU A 3 0.28 -14.80 4.30
C GLU A 3 -0.31 -13.82 5.32
N GLY A 4 -1.63 -13.85 5.51
CA GLY A 4 -2.26 -12.96 6.47
C GLY A 4 -3.75 -13.23 6.65
N VAL A 5 -4.24 -12.90 7.83
CA VAL A 5 -5.67 -12.94 8.19
C VAL A 5 -6.07 -11.55 8.66
N GLY A 6 -7.22 -11.07 8.18
CA GLY A 6 -7.72 -9.75 8.55
C GLY A 6 -9.07 -9.46 7.91
N CYS A 7 -9.52 -8.21 8.01
CA CYS A 7 -10.75 -7.79 7.33
C CYS A 7 -10.58 -7.82 5.80
N SER A 8 -11.70 -7.77 5.06
CA SER A 8 -11.68 -7.77 3.60
C SER A 8 -10.79 -6.68 2.99
N ILE A 9 -10.78 -5.47 3.58
CA ILE A 9 -9.95 -4.36 3.10
C ILE A 9 -8.45 -4.66 3.22
N SER A 10 -8.00 -5.22 4.34
CA SER A 10 -6.57 -5.53 4.52
C SER A 10 -6.12 -6.66 3.62
N GLN A 11 -6.98 -7.68 3.42
CA GLN A 11 -6.68 -8.78 2.50
C GLN A 11 -6.64 -8.29 1.05
N ALA A 12 -7.65 -7.54 0.61
CA ALA A 12 -7.71 -6.99 -0.74
C ALA A 12 -6.52 -6.05 -1.01
N SER A 13 -6.21 -5.14 -0.09
CA SER A 13 -5.09 -4.20 -0.26
C SER A 13 -3.75 -4.90 -0.31
N THR A 14 -3.57 -5.99 0.44
CA THR A 14 -2.33 -6.77 0.43
C THR A 14 -2.21 -7.57 -0.88
N SER A 15 -3.32 -8.11 -1.39
CA SER A 15 -3.36 -8.79 -2.70
C SER A 15 -2.95 -7.83 -3.82
N VAL A 16 -3.63 -6.68 -3.94
CA VAL A 16 -3.33 -5.67 -4.97
C VAL A 16 -1.89 -5.17 -4.83
N MET A 17 -1.44 -4.84 -3.62
CA MET A 17 -0.03 -4.48 -3.40
C MET A 17 0.91 -5.58 -3.91
N SER A 18 0.64 -6.86 -3.62
CA SER A 18 1.53 -7.94 -4.03
C SER A 18 1.67 -8.07 -5.54
N ASP A 19 0.57 -7.86 -6.28
CA ASP A 19 0.57 -7.86 -7.74
C ASP A 19 1.40 -6.70 -8.29
N LEU A 20 1.31 -5.52 -7.66
CA LEU A 20 2.04 -4.31 -8.07
C LEU A 20 3.55 -4.36 -7.77
N VAL A 21 3.98 -5.04 -6.70
CA VAL A 21 5.38 -4.98 -6.25
C VAL A 21 6.22 -6.21 -6.63
N ILE A 22 5.61 -7.37 -6.86
CA ILE A 22 6.36 -8.58 -7.19
C ILE A 22 6.97 -8.47 -8.59
N GLY A 23 8.28 -8.73 -8.70
CA GLY A 23 9.01 -8.64 -9.97
C GLY A 23 9.40 -7.22 -10.37
N GLN A 24 8.98 -6.20 -9.61
CA GLN A 24 9.34 -4.81 -9.85
C GLN A 24 10.63 -4.40 -9.09
N PRO A 25 11.33 -3.35 -9.55
CA PRO A 25 12.42 -2.75 -8.79
C PRO A 25 11.93 -2.23 -7.43
N VAL A 26 12.78 -2.35 -6.41
CA VAL A 26 12.48 -1.85 -5.05
C VAL A 26 12.10 -0.36 -5.05
N SER A 27 12.76 0.45 -5.88
CA SER A 27 12.44 1.87 -6.02
C SER A 27 11.01 2.12 -6.50
N ARG A 28 10.50 1.30 -7.44
CA ARG A 28 9.11 1.38 -7.89
C ARG A 28 8.15 1.00 -6.77
N GLY A 29 8.43 -0.08 -6.04
CA GLY A 29 7.61 -0.48 -4.89
C GLY A 29 7.57 0.57 -3.78
N MET A 30 8.70 1.26 -3.52
CA MET A 30 8.76 2.35 -2.53
C MET A 30 8.00 3.59 -3.00
N ASN A 31 8.07 3.94 -4.28
CA ASN A 31 7.25 5.02 -4.85
C ASN A 31 5.75 4.69 -4.76
N LEU A 32 5.34 3.46 -5.12
CA LEU A 32 3.96 2.99 -4.95
C LEU A 32 3.49 3.10 -3.48
N HIS A 33 4.35 2.73 -2.53
CA HIS A 33 4.06 2.87 -1.11
C HIS A 33 3.79 4.33 -0.71
N GLU A 34 4.61 5.28 -1.20
CA GLU A 34 4.45 6.70 -0.90
C GLU A 34 3.14 7.26 -1.48
N GLU A 35 2.82 6.92 -2.72
CA GLU A 35 1.58 7.34 -3.40
C GLU A 35 0.34 6.77 -2.70
N PHE A 36 0.37 5.47 -2.36
CA PHE A 36 -0.73 4.84 -1.64
C PHE A 36 -0.89 5.42 -0.22
N LEU A 37 0.22 5.74 0.46
CA LEU A 37 0.20 6.40 1.76
C LEU A 37 -0.41 7.81 1.67
N ALA A 38 -0.01 8.59 0.67
CA ALA A 38 -0.56 9.92 0.41
C ALA A 38 -2.06 9.85 0.13
N LEU A 39 -2.51 8.92 -0.72
CA LEU A 39 -3.93 8.66 -0.97
C LEU A 39 -4.67 8.36 0.34
N MET A 40 -4.15 7.45 1.17
CA MET A 40 -4.80 7.06 2.43
C MET A 40 -4.85 8.20 3.46
N GLN A 41 -3.90 9.13 3.43
CA GLN A 41 -3.85 10.31 4.31
C GLN A 41 -4.66 11.49 3.78
N SER A 42 -5.05 11.47 2.51
CA SER A 42 -5.76 12.55 1.83
C SER A 42 -7.17 12.84 2.36
N LYS A 43 -7.74 11.95 3.19
CA LYS A 43 -9.15 11.99 3.61
C LYS A 43 -10.14 11.98 2.43
N GLY A 44 -9.71 11.50 1.26
CA GLY A 44 -10.50 11.48 0.04
C GLY A 44 -10.53 12.81 -0.71
N GLU A 45 -9.57 13.69 -0.45
CA GLU A 45 -9.42 15.00 -1.11
C GLU A 45 -8.48 14.95 -2.33
N ILE A 46 -7.75 13.84 -2.50
CA ILE A 46 -6.82 13.63 -3.62
C ILE A 46 -7.41 12.57 -4.56
N GLU A 47 -7.41 12.89 -5.85
CA GLU A 47 -7.65 11.91 -6.90
C GLU A 47 -6.34 11.14 -7.15
N PRO A 48 -6.33 9.80 -7.06
CA PRO A 48 -5.13 9.02 -7.32
C PRO A 48 -4.80 9.01 -8.81
N ASP A 49 -3.50 8.91 -9.11
CA ASP A 49 -3.02 8.70 -10.47
C ASP A 49 -3.15 7.21 -10.86
N GLU A 50 -4.01 6.91 -11.82
CA GLU A 50 -4.27 5.55 -12.32
C GLU A 50 -3.05 4.95 -13.03
N ASP A 51 -2.23 5.75 -13.71
CA ASP A 51 -1.00 5.27 -14.37
C ASP A 51 0.07 4.86 -13.35
N VAL A 52 -0.04 5.39 -12.13
CA VAL A 52 0.91 5.11 -11.04
C VAL A 52 0.40 4.01 -10.13
N LEU A 53 -0.83 4.09 -9.64
CA LEU A 53 -1.37 3.16 -8.63
C LEU A 53 -2.13 1.98 -9.23
N GLU A 54 -2.47 2.00 -10.52
CA GLU A 54 -3.22 0.93 -11.20
C GLU A 54 -4.44 0.50 -10.35
N ASP A 55 -4.66 -0.80 -10.11
CA ASP A 55 -5.75 -1.29 -9.27
C ASP A 55 -5.75 -0.76 -7.82
N GLY A 56 -4.64 -0.17 -7.37
CA GLY A 56 -4.54 0.54 -6.09
C GLY A 56 -5.51 1.73 -5.96
N ILE A 57 -5.96 2.32 -7.07
CA ILE A 57 -6.94 3.42 -7.04
C ILE A 57 -8.29 3.00 -6.46
N ALA A 58 -8.61 1.70 -6.51
CA ALA A 58 -9.86 1.16 -5.95
C ALA A 58 -10.01 1.45 -4.44
N PHE A 59 -8.91 1.76 -3.76
CA PHE A 59 -8.91 2.09 -2.33
C PHE A 59 -9.14 3.58 -2.04
N ALA A 60 -9.29 4.47 -3.03
CA ALA A 60 -9.54 5.90 -2.82
C ALA A 60 -10.75 6.16 -1.89
N GLY A 61 -11.79 5.34 -2.01
CA GLY A 61 -12.95 5.40 -1.11
C GLY A 61 -12.61 5.14 0.36
N VAL A 62 -11.59 4.31 0.65
CA VAL A 62 -11.15 3.98 2.02
C VAL A 62 -10.55 5.18 2.74
N ALA A 63 -9.93 6.12 2.02
CA ALA A 63 -9.36 7.34 2.60
C ALA A 63 -10.42 8.19 3.35
N LYS A 64 -11.70 8.09 2.96
CA LYS A 64 -12.83 8.78 3.62
C LYS A 64 -13.24 8.15 4.95
N PHE A 65 -12.68 6.98 5.31
CA PHE A 65 -13.02 6.22 6.51
C PHE A 65 -11.79 6.01 7.41
N PRO A 66 -11.46 6.96 8.31
CA PRO A 66 -10.27 6.89 9.16
C PRO A 66 -10.10 5.58 9.93
N ALA A 67 -11.20 4.95 10.36
CA ALA A 67 -11.19 3.66 11.06
C ALA A 67 -10.70 2.50 10.18
N ARG A 68 -10.71 2.63 8.84
CA ARG A 68 -10.31 1.59 7.89
C ARG A 68 -9.00 1.88 7.16
N VAL A 69 -8.46 3.10 7.28
CA VAL A 69 -7.16 3.48 6.69
C VAL A 69 -6.04 2.53 7.13
N LYS A 70 -5.95 2.19 8.42
CA LYS A 70 -4.94 1.24 8.91
C LYS A 70 -5.10 -0.16 8.33
N CYS A 71 -6.32 -0.57 7.97
CA CYS A 71 -6.53 -1.85 7.31
C CYS A 71 -5.93 -1.86 5.91
N ALA A 72 -6.13 -0.79 5.13
CA ALA A 72 -5.52 -0.66 3.81
C ALA A 72 -3.99 -0.59 3.90
N LEU A 73 -3.44 0.16 4.86
CA LEU A 73 -2.00 0.36 4.97
C LEU A 73 -1.21 -0.83 5.54
N LEU A 74 -1.86 -1.87 6.05
CA LEU A 74 -1.17 -2.94 6.80
C LEU A 74 -0.13 -3.67 5.94
N GLY A 75 -0.54 -4.16 4.76
CA GLY A 75 0.36 -4.85 3.82
C GLY A 75 1.49 -3.94 3.33
N TRP A 76 1.15 -2.71 2.96
CA TRP A 76 2.10 -1.69 2.50
C TRP A 76 3.15 -1.33 3.55
N SER A 77 2.77 -1.28 4.84
CA SER A 77 3.69 -1.02 5.95
C SER A 77 4.64 -2.18 6.17
N ALA A 78 4.14 -3.42 6.06
CA ALA A 78 4.96 -4.62 6.15
C ALA A 78 5.94 -4.73 4.97
N PHE A 79 5.52 -4.36 3.75
CA PHE A 79 6.40 -4.28 2.58
C PHE A 79 7.56 -3.31 2.82
N LYS A 80 7.28 -2.08 3.26
CA LYS A 80 8.31 -1.08 3.55
C LYS A 80 9.29 -1.56 4.63
N ASP A 81 8.79 -2.13 5.72
CA ASP A 81 9.64 -2.69 6.78
C ASP A 81 10.53 -3.82 6.26
N ALA A 82 10.00 -4.72 5.43
CA ALA A 82 10.77 -5.79 4.80
C ALA A 82 11.89 -5.25 3.89
N VAL A 83 11.61 -4.22 3.08
CA VAL A 83 12.62 -3.56 2.25
C VAL A 83 13.74 -2.95 3.10
N ILE A 84 13.37 -2.20 4.15
CA ILE A 84 14.33 -1.55 5.06
C ILE A 84 15.25 -2.60 5.71
N ARG A 85 14.68 -3.69 6.23
CA ARG A 85 15.44 -4.79 6.84
C ARG A 85 16.36 -5.46 5.82
N ALA A 86 15.90 -5.69 4.60
CA ALA A 86 16.70 -6.31 3.54
C ALA A 86 17.89 -5.44 3.11
N GLN A 87 17.76 -4.11 3.19
CA GLN A 87 18.83 -3.16 2.85
C GLN A 87 19.81 -2.91 4.00
N GLY A 88 19.61 -3.52 5.18
CA GLY A 88 20.50 -3.36 6.33
C GLY A 88 20.46 -1.99 6.99
N ILE A 89 19.43 -1.18 6.69
CA ILE A 89 19.21 0.12 7.33
C ILE A 89 18.51 -0.14 8.67
N GLN A 90 19.28 -0.46 9.71
CA GLN A 90 18.79 -0.45 11.09
C GLN A 90 19.23 0.87 11.73
N ASN A 91 18.27 1.65 12.22
CA ASN A 91 18.55 2.77 13.14
C ASN A 91 19.16 2.26 14.45
#